data_AF-A0A935UC92-F1
#
_entry.id   AF-A0A935UC92-F1
#
_cell.length_a   1.000
_cell.length_b   1.000
_cell.length_c   1.000
_cell.angle_alpha   90.00
_cell.angle_beta   90.00
_cell.angle_gamma   90.00
#
_symmetry.space_group_name_H-M   'P 1'
#
loop_
_entity.id
_entity.type
_entity.pdbx_description
1 polymer ?
#
loop_
_entity_poly.entity_id
_entity_poly.type
_entity_poly.pdbx_seq_one_letter_code
_entity_poly.pdbx_strand_id
1 'polypeptide(L)'
;MGLSIRAYARHRGVTDTAVHKAIRAGRITPEPDGTVDAERADREWTRNSGAPKVGTRTPAIKVPASETPSEPGSVVPPGGTSLLQARTVNEVVKAQTNKVRLARLKGELVDRSQAIAHVFKLARSERDAWLNWPARISAQMAARLAVDAHAMHVALEAAVREHLQELGDMRPRVD
;
A
#
# COMPACT_ATOMS: atom_id res chain seq x y z
N MET A 1 26.91 -15.92 -34.76
CA MET A 1 27.04 -16.49 -33.40
C MET A 1 26.47 -15.47 -32.45
N GLY A 2 25.22 -15.64 -32.02
CA GLY A 2 24.57 -14.68 -31.13
C GLY A 2 25.15 -14.73 -29.71
N LEU A 3 25.31 -13.56 -29.09
CA LEU A 3 25.73 -13.44 -27.70
C LEU A 3 24.52 -13.56 -26.78
N SER A 4 24.67 -14.14 -25.60
CA SER A 4 23.64 -14.00 -24.56
C SER A 4 23.45 -12.53 -24.18
N ILE A 5 22.24 -12.14 -23.74
CA ILE A 5 21.90 -10.76 -23.35
C ILE A 5 22.93 -10.19 -22.35
N ARG A 6 23.33 -11.00 -21.36
CA ARG A 6 24.34 -10.64 -20.35
C ARG A 6 25.76 -10.50 -20.92
N ALA A 7 26.10 -11.27 -21.95
CA ALA A 7 27.37 -11.13 -22.65
C ALA A 7 27.39 -9.87 -23.54
N TYR A 8 26.28 -9.60 -24.24
CA TYR A 8 26.12 -8.38 -25.04
C TYR A 8 26.12 -7.11 -24.18
N ALA A 9 25.46 -7.13 -23.02
CA ALA A 9 25.49 -6.02 -22.06
C ALA A 9 26.92 -5.65 -21.64
N ARG A 10 27.75 -6.67 -21.34
CA ARG A 10 29.19 -6.49 -21.03
C ARG A 10 29.98 -5.97 -22.24
N HIS A 11 29.72 -6.51 -23.43
CA HIS A 11 30.37 -6.08 -24.67
C HIS A 11 30.13 -4.58 -24.96
N ARG A 12 28.90 -4.09 -24.72
CA ARG A 12 28.52 -2.68 -24.96
C ARG A 12 28.78 -1.75 -23.76
N GLY A 13 29.19 -2.27 -22.61
CA GLY A 13 29.44 -1.47 -21.40
C GLY A 13 28.17 -0.94 -20.73
N VAL A 14 27.03 -1.62 -20.91
CA VAL A 14 25.73 -1.26 -20.31
C VAL A 14 25.25 -2.33 -19.32
N THR A 15 24.32 -1.97 -18.45
CA THR A 15 23.68 -2.95 -17.54
C THR A 15 22.75 -3.88 -18.32
N ASP A 16 22.66 -5.14 -17.89
CA ASP A 16 21.75 -6.15 -18.47
C ASP A 16 20.27 -5.69 -18.51
N THR A 17 19.85 -4.96 -17.47
CA THR A 17 18.52 -4.33 -17.41
C THR A 17 18.29 -3.26 -18.49
N ALA A 18 19.34 -2.57 -18.94
CA ALA A 18 19.25 -1.60 -20.02
C ALA A 18 19.02 -2.31 -21.36
N VAL A 19 19.65 -3.46 -21.56
CA VAL A 19 19.45 -4.31 -22.75
C VAL A 19 18.02 -4.86 -22.77
N HIS A 20 17.51 -5.41 -21.66
CA HIS A 20 16.11 -5.83 -21.56
C HIS A 20 15.12 -4.68 -21.81
N LYS A 21 15.43 -3.47 -21.31
CA LYS A 21 14.61 -2.28 -21.57
C LYS A 21 14.63 -1.88 -23.04
N ALA A 22 15.75 -2.07 -23.74
CA ALA A 22 15.86 -1.80 -25.16
C ALA A 22 15.10 -2.83 -26.01
N ILE A 23 15.16 -4.12 -25.65
CA ILE A 23 14.35 -5.18 -26.27
C ILE A 23 12.86 -4.86 -26.10
N ARG A 24 12.40 -4.57 -24.87
CA ARG A 24 11.00 -4.24 -24.59
C ARG A 24 10.53 -2.98 -25.32
N ALA A 25 11.42 -2.01 -25.51
CA ALA A 25 11.13 -0.79 -26.25
C ALA A 25 11.23 -0.96 -27.78
N GLY A 26 11.48 -2.18 -28.29
CA GLY A 26 11.64 -2.44 -29.72
C GLY A 26 12.88 -1.79 -30.34
N ARG A 27 13.85 -1.36 -29.53
CA ARG A 27 15.07 -0.69 -29.99
C ARG A 27 16.12 -1.67 -30.50
N ILE A 28 16.13 -2.90 -29.99
CA ILE A 28 16.96 -4.01 -30.45
C ILE A 28 16.11 -5.27 -30.60
N THR A 29 16.41 -6.06 -31.64
CA THR A 29 15.66 -7.27 -31.99
C THR A 29 16.47 -8.52 -31.62
N PRO A 30 16.02 -9.33 -30.64
CA PRO A 30 16.67 -10.60 -30.33
C PRO A 30 16.46 -11.62 -31.46
N GLU A 31 17.35 -12.61 -31.54
CA GLU A 31 17.18 -13.77 -32.43
C GLU A 31 16.09 -14.73 -31.90
N PRO A 32 15.57 -15.63 -32.75
CA PRO A 32 14.52 -16.59 -32.36
C PRO A 32 14.93 -17.53 -31.21
N ASP A 33 16.23 -17.71 -31.00
CA ASP A 33 16.81 -18.50 -29.91
C ASP A 33 17.04 -17.68 -28.61
N GLY A 34 16.71 -16.38 -28.62
CA GLY A 34 16.89 -15.46 -27.50
C GLY A 34 18.30 -14.85 -27.39
N THR A 35 19.19 -15.12 -28.36
CA THR A 35 20.52 -14.50 -28.42
C THR A 35 20.50 -13.15 -29.14
N VAL A 36 21.61 -12.41 -29.06
CA VAL A 36 21.77 -11.07 -29.61
C VAL A 36 22.99 -11.02 -30.52
N ASP A 37 22.79 -10.77 -31.81
CA ASP A 37 23.85 -10.37 -32.73
C ASP A 37 24.38 -8.99 -32.35
N ALA A 38 25.63 -8.94 -31.86
CA ALA A 38 26.24 -7.74 -31.30
C ALA A 38 26.31 -6.59 -32.32
N GLU A 39 26.67 -6.86 -33.57
CA GLU A 39 26.81 -5.82 -34.57
C GLU A 39 25.45 -5.28 -35.01
N ARG A 40 24.47 -6.16 -35.19
CA ARG A 40 23.11 -5.76 -35.56
C ARG A 40 22.46 -4.95 -34.43
N ALA A 41 22.57 -5.42 -33.20
CA ALA A 41 22.01 -4.74 -32.04
C ALA A 41 22.65 -3.37 -31.80
N ASP A 42 23.95 -3.19 -32.06
CA ASP A 42 24.61 -1.89 -31.95
C ASP A 42 24.12 -0.88 -32.99
N ARG A 43 23.91 -1.34 -34.24
CA ARG A 43 23.32 -0.50 -35.30
C ARG A 43 21.88 -0.13 -34.99
N GLU A 44 21.06 -1.09 -34.57
CA GLU A 44 19.66 -0.89 -34.20
C GLU A 44 19.52 0.06 -33.01
N TRP A 45 20.34 -0.14 -31.97
CA TRP A 45 20.35 0.70 -30.80
C TRP A 45 20.68 2.15 -31.15
N THR A 46 21.70 2.36 -31.99
CA THR A 46 22.15 3.71 -32.37
C THR A 46 21.13 4.41 -33.25
N ARG A 47 20.51 3.68 -34.20
CA ARG A 47 19.47 4.21 -35.09
C ARG A 47 18.17 4.52 -34.37
N ASN A 48 17.76 3.68 -33.43
CA ASN A 48 16.45 3.75 -32.77
C ASN A 48 16.49 4.48 -31.41
N SER A 49 17.65 4.98 -30.98
CA SER A 49 17.77 5.79 -29.77
C SER A 49 17.85 7.28 -30.15
N GLY A 50 16.78 8.02 -29.85
CA GLY A 50 16.80 9.49 -29.93
C GLY A 50 17.80 10.12 -28.94
N ALA A 51 18.15 11.39 -29.19
CA ALA A 51 19.10 12.14 -28.38
C ALA A 51 18.80 12.00 -26.87
N PRO A 52 19.82 11.71 -26.03
CA PRO A 52 19.60 11.53 -24.62
C PRO A 52 18.97 12.78 -24.02
N LYS A 53 17.83 12.63 -23.33
CA LYS A 53 17.27 13.67 -22.46
C LYS A 53 18.32 13.99 -21.39
N VAL A 54 19.07 15.07 -21.59
CA VAL A 54 19.97 15.64 -20.59
C VAL A 54 19.09 16.14 -19.44
N GLY A 55 18.97 15.34 -18.39
CA GLY A 55 18.10 15.71 -17.27
C GLY A 55 17.96 14.67 -16.19
N THR A 56 19.04 13.98 -15.79
CA THR A 56 19.06 13.30 -14.47
C THR A 56 20.47 13.02 -13.92
N ARG A 57 21.43 13.94 -14.12
CA ARG A 57 22.68 13.93 -13.35
C ARG A 57 23.16 15.36 -13.12
N THR A 58 22.66 16.01 -12.07
CA THR A 58 23.28 17.24 -11.56
C THR A 58 23.98 16.89 -10.24
N PRO A 59 25.32 16.92 -10.16
CA PRO A 59 25.98 17.01 -8.87
C PRO A 59 25.73 18.40 -8.28
N ALA A 60 25.49 18.47 -6.97
CA ALA A 60 25.23 19.73 -6.28
C ALA A 60 26.48 20.63 -6.30
N ILE A 61 26.42 21.70 -7.09
CA ILE A 61 27.39 22.80 -7.05
C ILE A 61 26.67 24.03 -6.50
N LYS A 62 27.22 24.60 -5.44
CA LYS A 62 26.78 25.84 -4.79
C LYS A 62 26.85 27.00 -5.79
N VAL A 63 25.79 27.80 -5.87
CA VAL A 63 25.74 29.03 -6.68
C VAL A 63 25.57 30.23 -5.73
N PRO A 64 26.42 31.27 -5.79
CA PRO A 64 26.05 32.58 -5.27
C PRO A 64 25.34 33.39 -6.38
N ALA A 65 24.41 34.23 -5.92
CA ALA A 65 23.50 35.03 -6.72
C ALA A 65 24.20 36.01 -7.68
N SER A 66 23.55 36.28 -8.81
CA SER A 66 23.54 37.62 -9.42
C SER A 66 22.31 37.79 -10.31
N GLU A 67 21.69 38.96 -10.17
CA GLU A 67 20.52 39.45 -10.87
C GLU A 67 20.88 39.96 -12.28
N THR A 68 19.98 39.80 -13.27
CA THR A 68 19.28 40.90 -13.99
C THR A 68 18.47 40.36 -15.19
N PRO A 69 17.45 41.11 -15.68
CA PRO A 69 16.30 40.59 -16.43
C PRO A 69 16.26 41.02 -17.91
N SER A 70 15.63 40.20 -18.77
CA SER A 70 15.13 40.48 -20.15
C SER A 70 14.52 39.16 -20.68
N GLU A 71 13.41 39.02 -21.41
CA GLU A 71 12.45 39.88 -22.09
C GLU A 71 11.21 39.01 -22.46
N PRO A 72 10.13 39.57 -23.07
CA PRO A 72 8.77 39.04 -22.99
C PRO A 72 8.40 38.10 -24.14
N GLY A 73 7.34 37.32 -23.92
CA GLY A 73 6.58 36.71 -25.01
C GLY A 73 6.43 35.21 -24.91
N SER A 74 5.36 34.77 -24.26
CA SER A 74 4.63 33.56 -24.67
C SER A 74 3.21 33.67 -24.15
N VAL A 75 2.32 33.95 -25.09
CA VAL A 75 0.87 33.93 -24.94
C VAL A 75 0.47 32.58 -24.36
N VAL A 76 -0.09 32.58 -23.14
CA VAL A 76 -0.73 31.39 -22.56
C VAL A 76 -2.23 31.48 -22.89
N PRO A 77 -2.82 30.50 -23.60
CA PRO A 77 -4.26 30.46 -23.78
C PRO A 77 -4.95 30.17 -22.43
N PRO A 78 -6.13 30.76 -22.17
CA PRO A 78 -6.88 30.51 -20.94
C PRO A 78 -7.58 29.15 -21.07
N GLY A 79 -6.96 28.08 -20.55
CA GLY A 79 -7.59 26.76 -20.63
C GLY A 79 -6.82 25.56 -20.07
N GLY A 80 -5.58 25.73 -19.60
CA GLY A 80 -4.82 24.63 -19.00
C GLY A 80 -4.40 25.01 -17.59
N THR A 81 -4.86 24.26 -16.58
CA THR A 81 -4.34 24.34 -15.22
C THR A 81 -2.81 24.40 -15.27
N SER A 82 -2.25 25.52 -14.81
CA SER A 82 -0.84 25.85 -14.91
C SER A 82 0.04 24.66 -14.53
N LEU A 83 1.05 24.35 -15.35
CA LEU A 83 1.99 23.25 -15.14
C LEU A 83 2.68 23.33 -13.75
N LEU A 84 2.83 24.55 -13.23
CA LEU A 84 3.32 24.81 -11.87
C LEU A 84 2.30 24.37 -10.82
N GLN A 85 1.02 24.67 -11.02
CA GLN A 85 -0.06 24.26 -10.13
C GLN A 85 -0.19 22.72 -10.09
N ALA A 86 -0.07 22.05 -11.24
CA ALA A 86 -0.07 20.60 -11.32
C ALA A 86 1.14 19.95 -10.61
N ARG A 87 2.31 20.59 -10.61
CA ARG A 87 3.49 20.13 -9.88
C ARG A 87 3.32 20.27 -8.36
N THR A 88 2.80 21.41 -7.91
CA THR A 88 2.53 21.64 -6.48
C THR A 88 1.54 20.63 -5.92
N VAL A 89 0.44 20.35 -6.63
CA VAL A 89 -0.55 19.34 -6.21
C VAL A 89 0.09 17.95 -6.12
N ASN A 90 0.90 17.55 -7.10
CA ASN A 90 1.57 16.24 -7.06
C ASN A 90 2.53 16.11 -5.89
N GLU A 91 3.31 17.15 -5.57
CA GLU A 91 4.21 17.11 -4.41
C GLU A 91 3.45 17.08 -3.09
N VAL A 92 2.31 17.78 -2.98
CA VAL A 92 1.43 17.70 -1.80
C VAL A 92 0.88 16.29 -1.63
N VAL A 93 0.37 15.67 -2.69
CA VAL A 93 -0.16 14.29 -2.65
C VAL A 93 0.95 13.29 -2.28
N LYS A 94 2.15 13.44 -2.83
CA LYS A 94 3.32 12.62 -2.44
C LYS A 94 3.68 12.81 -0.96
N ALA A 95 3.70 14.05 -0.46
CA ALA A 95 4.00 14.33 0.93
C ALA A 95 2.96 13.70 1.88
N GLN A 96 1.67 13.83 1.54
CA GLN A 96 0.57 13.19 2.28
C GLN A 96 0.69 11.66 2.27
N THR A 97 1.00 11.08 1.10
CA THR A 97 1.18 9.62 0.95
C THR A 97 2.36 9.11 1.77
N ASN A 98 3.49 9.82 1.74
CA ASN A 98 4.66 9.49 2.54
C ASN A 98 4.37 9.63 4.04
N LYS A 99 3.60 10.63 4.46
CA LYS A 99 3.18 10.80 5.86
C LYS A 99 2.36 9.61 6.34
N VAL A 100 1.35 9.17 5.59
CA VAL A 100 0.54 7.98 5.92
C VAL A 100 1.40 6.72 5.93
N ARG A 101 2.31 6.56 4.96
CA ARG A 101 3.23 5.40 4.91
C ARG A 101 4.18 5.37 6.11
N LEU A 102 4.71 6.53 6.52
CA LEU A 102 5.55 6.66 7.71
C LEU A 102 4.75 6.31 8.98
N ALA A 103 3.54 6.84 9.13
CA ALA A 103 2.67 6.51 10.27
C ALA A 103 2.32 5.01 10.32
N ARG A 104 2.09 4.37 9.16
CA ARG A 104 1.86 2.92 9.06
C ARG A 104 3.09 2.12 9.51
N LEU A 105 4.29 2.51 9.05
CA LEU A 105 5.54 1.84 9.44
C LEU A 105 5.87 2.02 10.92
N LYS A 106 5.49 3.17 11.50
CA LYS A 106 5.59 3.43 12.94
C LYS A 106 4.54 2.70 13.78
N GLY A 107 3.54 2.07 13.15
CA GLY A 107 2.46 1.39 13.85
C GLY A 107 1.39 2.33 14.43
N GLU A 108 1.35 3.59 14.00
CA GLU A 108 0.38 4.60 14.46
C GLU A 108 -1.00 4.47 13.78
N LEU A 109 -1.10 3.66 12.72
CA LEU A 109 -2.32 3.45 11.96
C LEU A 109 -2.87 2.05 12.18
N VAL A 110 -4.16 1.98 12.49
CA VAL A 110 -4.91 0.73 12.58
C VAL A 110 -5.85 0.63 11.38
N ASP A 111 -5.91 -0.56 10.76
CA ASP A 111 -6.91 -0.84 9.75
C ASP A 111 -8.30 -0.91 10.41
N ARG A 112 -9.20 0.00 10.02
CA ARG A 112 -10.54 0.10 10.60
C ARG A 112 -11.33 -1.20 10.45
N SER A 113 -11.22 -1.88 9.30
CA SER A 113 -11.96 -3.12 9.05
C SER A 113 -11.46 -4.26 9.93
N GLN A 114 -10.13 -4.37 10.11
CA GLN A 114 -9.54 -5.34 11.01
C GLN A 114 -9.88 -5.05 12.47
N ALA A 115 -9.79 -3.79 12.91
CA ALA A 115 -10.14 -3.40 14.28
C ALA A 115 -11.59 -3.76 14.61
N ILE A 116 -12.52 -3.42 13.72
CA ILE A 116 -13.93 -3.77 13.85
C ILE A 116 -14.08 -5.30 13.93
N ALA A 117 -13.45 -6.06 13.03
CA ALA A 117 -13.51 -7.52 13.05
C ALA A 117 -12.96 -8.13 14.36
N HIS A 118 -11.87 -7.58 14.89
CA HIS A 118 -11.30 -8.02 16.17
C HIS A 118 -12.24 -7.74 17.35
N VAL A 119 -12.84 -6.56 17.40
CA VAL A 119 -13.82 -6.20 18.44
C VAL A 119 -15.06 -7.09 18.35
N PHE A 120 -15.61 -7.30 17.15
CA PHE A 120 -16.74 -8.21 16.95
C PHE A 120 -16.42 -9.64 17.39
N LYS A 121 -15.21 -10.14 17.07
CA LYS A 121 -14.77 -11.46 17.49
C LYS A 121 -14.68 -11.56 19.02
N LEU A 122 -14.14 -10.54 19.68
CA LEU A 122 -14.04 -10.47 21.13
C LEU A 122 -15.44 -10.48 21.77
N ALA A 123 -16.30 -9.53 21.40
CA ALA A 123 -17.65 -9.42 21.94
C ALA A 123 -18.48 -10.70 21.69
N ARG A 124 -18.31 -11.33 20.53
CA ARG A 124 -18.95 -12.62 20.24
C ARG A 124 -18.46 -13.71 21.19
N SER A 125 -17.15 -13.80 21.42
CA SER A 125 -16.57 -14.81 22.31
C SER A 125 -17.05 -14.64 23.75
N GLU A 126 -17.22 -13.40 24.20
CA GLU A 126 -17.78 -13.07 25.53
C GLU A 126 -19.25 -13.49 25.62
N ARG A 127 -20.08 -13.13 24.62
CA ARG A 127 -21.49 -13.56 24.55
C ARG A 127 -21.62 -15.09 24.57
N ASP A 128 -20.83 -15.79 23.77
CA ASP A 128 -20.86 -17.26 23.72
C ASP A 128 -20.37 -17.89 25.04
N ALA A 129 -19.41 -17.26 25.74
CA ALA A 129 -18.99 -17.71 27.07
C ALA A 129 -20.11 -17.56 28.11
N TRP A 130 -20.81 -16.42 28.11
CA TRP A 130 -21.94 -16.18 29.01
C TRP A 130 -23.10 -17.13 28.74
N LEU A 131 -23.47 -17.37 27.47
CA LEU A 131 -24.56 -18.29 27.13
C LEU A 131 -24.30 -19.74 27.57
N ASN A 132 -23.04 -20.17 27.57
CA ASN A 132 -22.65 -21.52 28.00
C ASN A 132 -22.40 -21.64 29.51
N TRP A 133 -22.32 -20.51 30.21
CA TRP A 133 -21.96 -20.49 31.63
C TRP A 133 -23.00 -21.12 32.56
N PRO A 134 -24.32 -20.88 32.40
CA PRO A 134 -25.35 -21.52 33.23
C PRO A 134 -25.25 -23.05 33.22
N ALA A 135 -25.04 -23.67 32.05
CA ALA A 135 -24.92 -25.12 31.94
C ALA A 135 -23.77 -25.71 32.79
N ARG A 136 -22.71 -24.92 33.02
CA ARG A 136 -21.53 -25.37 33.79
C ARG A 136 -21.69 -25.16 35.30
N ILE A 137 -22.33 -24.07 35.70
CA ILE A 137 -22.31 -23.61 37.11
C ILE A 137 -23.59 -23.95 37.87
N SER A 138 -24.73 -24.10 37.19
CA SER A 138 -26.04 -24.24 37.84
C SER A 138 -26.10 -25.40 38.83
N ALA A 139 -25.59 -26.59 38.45
CA ALA A 139 -25.58 -27.76 39.34
C ALA A 139 -24.69 -27.54 40.58
N GLN A 140 -23.52 -26.90 40.41
CA GLN A 140 -22.62 -26.61 41.52
C GLN A 140 -23.22 -25.58 42.50
N MET A 141 -23.90 -24.56 41.97
CA MET A 141 -24.60 -23.56 42.79
C MET A 141 -25.81 -24.17 43.50
N ALA A 142 -26.62 -24.96 42.79
CA ALA A 142 -27.78 -25.63 43.34
C ALA A 142 -27.41 -26.56 44.50
N ALA A 143 -26.34 -27.33 44.35
CA ALA A 143 -25.83 -28.20 45.42
C ALA A 143 -25.39 -27.42 46.66
N ARG A 144 -24.74 -26.25 46.50
CA ARG A 144 -24.32 -25.41 47.63
C ARG A 144 -25.48 -24.75 48.36
N LEU A 145 -26.51 -24.38 47.62
CA LEU A 145 -27.69 -23.68 48.15
C LEU A 145 -28.82 -24.65 48.56
N ALA A 146 -28.64 -25.95 48.36
CA ALA A 146 -29.63 -27.00 48.61
C ALA A 146 -30.98 -26.75 47.91
N VAL A 147 -30.93 -26.33 46.65
CA VAL A 147 -32.10 -26.08 45.78
C VAL A 147 -32.10 -27.01 44.57
N ASP A 148 -33.23 -27.08 43.86
CA ASP A 148 -33.35 -27.89 42.64
C ASP A 148 -32.40 -27.38 41.53
N ALA A 149 -31.64 -28.31 40.94
CA ALA A 149 -30.62 -27.98 39.95
C ALA A 149 -31.21 -27.53 38.61
N HIS A 150 -32.35 -28.10 38.22
CA HIS A 150 -33.01 -27.74 36.97
C HIS A 150 -33.63 -26.34 37.07
N ALA A 151 -34.35 -26.06 38.16
CA ALA A 151 -34.91 -24.74 38.44
C ALA A 151 -33.82 -23.66 38.49
N MET A 152 -32.68 -23.93 39.15
CA MET A 152 -31.53 -23.01 39.17
C MET A 152 -31.00 -22.76 37.75
N HIS A 153 -30.88 -23.80 36.92
CA HIS A 153 -30.41 -23.66 35.54
C HIS A 153 -31.33 -22.77 34.70
N VAL A 154 -32.63 -23.04 34.74
CA VAL A 154 -33.63 -22.25 34.00
C VAL A 154 -33.61 -20.79 34.44
N ALA A 155 -33.52 -20.53 35.74
CA ALA A 155 -33.47 -19.17 36.27
C ALA A 155 -32.20 -18.42 35.84
N LEU A 156 -31.03 -19.07 35.92
CA LEU A 156 -29.76 -18.48 35.51
C LEU A 156 -29.70 -18.25 33.99
N GLU A 157 -30.20 -19.19 33.18
CA GLU A 157 -30.25 -19.02 31.73
C GLU A 157 -31.12 -17.83 31.33
N ALA A 158 -32.31 -17.69 31.94
CA ALA A 158 -33.20 -16.56 31.69
C ALA A 158 -32.54 -15.22 32.04
N ALA A 159 -31.98 -15.10 33.25
CA ALA A 159 -31.33 -13.88 33.71
C ALA A 159 -30.11 -13.48 32.86
N VAL A 160 -29.28 -14.45 32.45
CA VAL A 160 -28.12 -14.20 31.58
C VAL A 160 -28.58 -13.72 30.20
N ARG A 161 -29.63 -14.32 29.63
CA ARG A 161 -30.16 -13.91 28.32
C ARG A 161 -30.72 -12.50 28.36
N GLU A 162 -31.48 -12.15 29.39
CA GLU A 162 -32.01 -10.80 29.61
C GLU A 162 -30.87 -9.79 29.71
N HIS A 163 -29.86 -10.06 30.54
CA HIS A 163 -28.70 -9.18 30.68
C HIS A 163 -27.94 -8.97 29.35
N LEU A 164 -27.74 -10.03 28.58
CA LEU A 164 -27.08 -9.93 27.26
C LEU A 164 -27.92 -9.16 26.24
N GLN A 165 -29.25 -9.18 26.35
CA GLN A 165 -30.15 -8.37 25.50
C GLN A 165 -30.01 -6.88 25.85
N GLU A 166 -30.05 -6.53 27.14
CA GLU A 166 -29.85 -5.15 27.59
C GLU A 166 -28.50 -4.57 27.13
N LEU A 167 -27.43 -5.37 27.22
CA LEU A 167 -26.12 -4.99 26.71
C LEU A 167 -26.11 -4.82 25.18
N GLY A 168 -26.90 -5.59 24.45
CA GLY A 168 -27.04 -5.49 23.00
C GLY A 168 -27.79 -4.24 22.53
N ASP A 169 -28.70 -3.72 23.36
CA ASP A 169 -29.47 -2.51 23.06
C ASP A 169 -28.68 -1.22 23.29
N MET A 170 -27.61 -1.29 24.08
CA MET A 170 -26.70 -0.17 24.31
C MET A 170 -25.95 0.19 23.01
N ARG A 171 -26.19 1.39 22.48
CA ARG A 171 -25.46 1.91 21.31
C ARG A 171 -24.17 2.60 21.75
N PRO A 172 -22.98 2.00 21.53
CA PRO A 172 -21.73 2.69 21.80
C PRO A 172 -21.59 3.90 20.86
N ARG A 173 -21.52 5.11 21.43
CA ARG A 173 -21.14 6.32 20.70
C ARG A 173 -19.62 6.37 20.66
N VAL A 174 -19.08 6.49 19.45
CA VAL A 174 -17.66 6.82 19.24
C VAL A 174 -17.68 8.26 18.74
N ASP A 175 -17.51 9.22 19.65
CA ASP A 175 -17.28 10.62 19.29
C ASP A 175 -15.87 10.81 18.70
#